data_AF-A0A935VGV8-F1
#
_entry.id   AF-A0A935VGV8-F1
#
_cell.length_a   1.000
_cell.length_b   1.000
_cell.length_c   1.000
_cell.angle_alpha   90.00
_cell.angle_beta   90.00
_cell.angle_gamma   90.00
#
_symmetry.space_group_name_H-M   'P 1'
#
loop_
_entity.id
_entity.type
_entity.pdbx_description
1 polymer ?
#
loop_
_entity_poly.entity_id
_entity_poly.type
_entity_poly.pdbx_seq_one_letter_code
_entity_poly.pdbx_strand_id
1 'polypeptide(L)' 'MTRDDFMAFFRDDENLNTLSVADRIEVFSTILLGSSDFTKKLLDDILSDYCVEHLEVVDHGN' A
#
# COMPACT_ATOMS: atom_id res chain seq x y z
N MET A 1 15.73 -14.31 7.95
CA MET A 1 14.35 -13.81 7.95
C MET A 1 13.60 -14.55 6.87
N THR A 2 12.57 -15.30 7.23
CA THR A 2 11.67 -15.94 6.26
C THR A 2 10.64 -14.94 5.75
N ARG A 3 9.93 -15.27 4.67
CA ARG A 3 8.77 -14.47 4.22
C ARG A 3 7.77 -14.29 5.35
N ASP A 4 7.53 -15.34 6.11
CA ASP A 4 6.54 -15.32 7.19
C ASP A 4 7.00 -14.43 8.35
N ASP A 5 8.30 -14.45 8.68
CA ASP A 5 8.88 -13.53 9.68
C ASP A 5 8.77 -12.06 9.24
N PHE A 6 9.01 -11.78 7.95
CA PHE A 6 8.88 -10.43 7.40
C PHE A 6 7.42 -9.96 7.41
N MET A 7 6.50 -10.80 6.93
CA MET A 7 5.07 -10.47 6.87
C MET A 7 4.44 -10.39 8.27
N ALA A 8 5.00 -11.05 9.27
CA ALA A 8 4.54 -10.94 10.66
C ALA A 8 4.67 -9.51 11.18
N PHE A 9 5.73 -8.78 10.81
CA PHE A 9 5.93 -7.39 11.21
C PHE A 9 4.78 -6.49 10.72
N PHE A 10 4.39 -6.62 9.45
CA PHE A 10 3.34 -5.79 8.83
C PHE A 10 1.91 -6.25 9.15
N ARG A 11 1.73 -7.37 9.85
CA ARG A 11 0.42 -7.85 10.31
C ARG A 11 0.13 -7.50 11.77
N ASP A 12 1.13 -6.95 12.46
CA ASP A 12 1.03 -6.55 13.84
C ASP A 12 0.84 -5.04 13.92
N ASP A 13 -0.33 -4.62 14.38
CA ASP A 13 -0.70 -3.21 14.50
C ASP A 13 0.23 -2.46 15.47
N GLU A 14 0.74 -3.12 16.52
CA GLU A 14 1.69 -2.49 17.46
C GLU A 14 3.00 -2.16 16.75
N ASN A 15 3.52 -3.09 15.96
CA ASN A 15 4.73 -2.88 15.16
C ASN A 15 4.52 -1.83 14.07
N LEU A 16 3.39 -1.87 13.35
CA LEU A 16 3.05 -0.85 12.37
C LEU A 16 3.01 0.55 12.99
N ASN A 17 2.49 0.68 14.20
CA ASN A 17 2.39 1.96 14.92
C ASN A 17 3.76 2.52 15.37
N THR A 18 4.83 1.73 15.31
CA THR A 18 6.20 2.24 15.52
C THR A 18 6.76 3.00 14.31
N LEU A 19 6.19 2.80 13.12
CA LEU A 19 6.65 3.45 11.89
C LEU A 19 6.15 4.89 11.82
N SER A 20 7.06 5.82 11.53
CA SER A 20 6.70 7.20 11.23
C SER A 20 5.95 7.29 9.89
N VAL A 21 5.30 8.43 9.64
CA VAL A 21 4.66 8.69 8.36
C VAL A 21 5.66 8.57 7.20
N ALA A 22 6.89 9.04 7.39
CA ALA A 22 7.94 8.95 6.37
C ALA A 22 8.34 7.50 6.09
N ASP A 23 8.54 6.68 7.14
CA ASP A 23 8.90 5.27 6.98
C ASP A 23 7.81 4.50 6.21
N ARG A 24 6.53 4.79 6.52
CA ARG A 24 5.39 4.17 5.82
C ARG A 24 5.37 4.52 4.33
N ILE A 25 5.66 5.77 3.98
CA ILE A 25 5.74 6.22 2.58
C ILE A 25 6.91 5.53 1.85
N GLU A 26 8.07 5.43 2.49
CA GLU A 26 9.25 4.77 1.92
C GLU A 26 8.99 3.28 1.65
N VAL A 27 8.42 2.57 2.62
CA VAL A 27 8.06 1.16 2.48
C VAL A 27 7.07 0.96 1.33
N PHE A 28 5.99 1.74 1.29
CA PHE A 28 4.98 1.61 0.23
C PHE A 28 5.57 1.87 -1.17
N SER A 29 6.47 2.86 -1.27
CA SER A 29 7.12 3.24 -2.53
C SER A 29 8.15 2.21 -3.03
N THR A 30 8.64 1.32 -2.17
CA THR A 30 9.72 0.37 -2.47
C THR A 30 9.28 -1.07 -2.60
N ILE A 31 8.13 -1.45 -2.02
CA ILE A 31 7.61 -2.84 -2.07
C ILE A 31 7.00 -3.19 -3.44
N LEU A 32 6.40 -2.23 -4.14
CA LEU A 32 5.71 -2.49 -5.40
C LEU A 32 6.74 -2.74 -6.52
N LEU A 33 6.55 -3.81 -7.28
CA LEU A 33 7.48 -4.29 -8.32
C LEU A 33 7.41 -3.46 -9.61
N GLY A 34 6.44 -2.55 -9.73
CA GLY A 34 6.34 -1.58 -10.82
C GLY A 34 4.90 -1.33 -11.27
N SER A 35 4.75 -0.82 -12.49
CA SER A 35 3.45 -0.40 -13.05
C SER A 35 2.42 -1.53 -13.15
N SER A 36 2.85 -2.80 -13.22
CA SER A 36 1.96 -3.96 -13.27
C SER A 36 1.15 -4.18 -11.99
N ASP A 37 1.65 -3.70 -10.84
CA ASP A 37 0.96 -3.84 -9.56
C ASP A 37 -0.12 -2.76 -9.39
N PHE A 38 0.04 -1.61 -10.04
CA PHE A 38 -0.92 -0.52 -10.04
C PHE A 38 -2.08 -0.79 -11.00
N THR A 39 -3.03 -1.59 -10.53
CA THR A 39 -4.31 -1.77 -11.23
C THR A 39 -5.31 -0.71 -10.79
N LYS A 40 -6.22 -0.30 -11.68
CA LYS A 40 -7.32 0.60 -11.33
C LYS A 40 -8.07 0.11 -10.08
N LYS A 41 -8.36 -1.19 -10.03
CA LYS A 41 -9.02 -1.84 -8.90
C LYS A 41 -8.27 -1.65 -7.59
N LEU A 42 -6.95 -1.92 -7.57
CA LEU A 42 -6.14 -1.74 -6.35
C LEU A 42 -6.21 -0.30 -5.85
N LEU A 43 -6.10 0.67 -6.76
CA LEU A 43 -6.14 2.09 -6.40
C LEU A 43 -7.53 2.53 -5.92
N ASP A 44 -8.60 2.08 -6.56
CA ASP A 44 -9.98 2.34 -6.12
C ASP A 44 -10.24 1.74 -4.73
N ASP A 45 -9.80 0.49 -4.49
CA ASP A 45 -9.92 -0.19 -3.19
C ASP A 45 -9.15 0.59 -2.09
N ILE A 46 -7.91 1.05 -2.37
CA ILE A 46 -7.14 1.87 -1.44
C ILE A 46 -7.86 3.19 -1.13
N LEU A 47 -8.35 3.92 -2.14
CA LEU A 47 -9.04 5.18 -1.91
C LEU A 47 -10.30 4.99 -1.04
N SER A 48 -11.04 3.89 -1.28
CA SER A 48 -12.19 3.51 -0.47
C SER A 48 -11.80 3.20 0.99
N ASP A 49 -10.75 2.40 1.22
CA ASP A 49 -10.31 2.01 2.56
C ASP A 49 -9.88 3.23 3.41
N TYR A 50 -9.30 4.23 2.77
CA TYR A 50 -8.89 5.49 3.41
C TYR A 50 -10.01 6.55 3.45
N CYS A 51 -11.24 6.21 3.06
CA CYS A 51 -12.39 7.12 3.00
C CYS A 51 -12.13 8.36 2.11
N VAL A 52 -11.32 8.21 1.06
CA VAL A 52 -10.97 9.25 0.09
C VAL A 52 -11.91 9.16 -1.11
N GLU A 53 -13.20 9.29 -0.86
CA GLU A 53 -14.26 9.07 -1.86
C GLU A 53 -14.36 10.19 -2.91
N HIS A 54 -13.68 11.31 -2.69
CA HIS A 54 -13.70 12.47 -3.59
C HIS A 54 -12.70 12.38 -4.74
N LEU A 55 -11.86 11.33 -4.76
CA LEU A 55 -10.90 11.07 -5.83
C LEU A 55 -11.37 9.87 -6.66
N GLU A 56 -11.17 9.93 -7.97
CA GLU A 56 -11.52 8.88 -8.92
C GLU A 56 -10.28 8.44 -9.72
N VAL A 57 -10.08 7.12 -9.87
CA VAL A 57 -9.02 6.57 -10.71
C VAL A 57 -9.50 6.46 -12.15
N VAL A 58 -8.88 7.23 -13.04
CA VAL A 58 -9.11 7.18 -14.48
C VAL A 58 -8.03 6.31 -15.14
N ASP A 59 -8.45 5.20 -15.73
CA ASP A 59 -7.58 4.35 -16.55
C ASP A 59 -7.69 4.80 -18.01
N HIS A 60 -6.57 5.19 -18.60
CA HIS A 60 -6.49 5.63 -20.00
C HIS A 60 -6.24 4.47 -20.97
N GLY A 61 -6.08 3.25 -20.46
CA GLY A 61 -5.63 2.11 -21.25
C GLY A 61 -4.19 2.30 -21.76
N ASN A 62 -3.70 1.25 -22.41
CA ASN A 62 -2.49 1.29 -23.21
C ASN A 62 -2.82 0.74 -24.61
#